data_AF-A0A9E5IZB6-F1
#
_entry.id   AF-A0A9E5IZB6-F1
#
_cell.length_a   1.000
_cell.length_b   1.000
_cell.length_c   1.000
_cell.angle_alpha   90.00
_cell.angle_beta   90.00
_cell.angle_gamma   90.00
#
_symmetry.space_group_name_H-M   'P 1'
#
loop_
_entity.id
_entity.type
_entity.pdbx_description
1 polymer ?
#
loop_
_entity_poly.entity_id
_entity_poly.type
_entity_poly.pdbx_seq_one_letter_code
_entity_poly.pdbx_strand_id
1 'polypeptide(L)'
;MRGRRRTDLGSNLQDRWRHRQPLKSPATLSVRLYGDPVLRQPATRVSPPDEKLSELARCLEATMRVADGIGLAAPQVGISLQIALVDLRKVEKRPSSLEMAGKAVDWRTQMPLFFCNPVITLTRKREEAEEGCLSFPNVYGAVRRSLRIRMDYQDLQGRPMSLQAGGLLARALQHEVDHLQGILFIDRMEPEIRKSIAPSLLELMQTTQSKAKAG
;
A
#
# COMPACT_ATOMS: atom_id res chain seq x y z
N MET A 1 -12.56 6.35 -47.82
CA MET A 1 -12.51 7.14 -46.57
C MET A 1 -12.30 6.18 -45.41
N ARG A 2 -11.16 6.29 -44.69
CA ARG A 2 -10.73 5.35 -43.64
C ARG A 2 -11.34 5.75 -42.30
N GLY A 3 -12.28 4.98 -41.78
CA GLY A 3 -12.72 5.05 -40.39
C GLY A 3 -11.80 4.22 -39.49
N ARG A 4 -10.98 4.88 -38.68
CA ARG A 4 -10.10 4.22 -37.69
C ARG A 4 -10.96 3.55 -36.62
N ARG A 5 -10.86 2.22 -36.50
CA ARG A 5 -11.31 1.48 -35.32
C ARG A 5 -10.42 1.88 -34.14
N ARG A 6 -11.02 2.47 -33.11
CA ARG A 6 -10.43 2.61 -31.77
C ARG A 6 -10.23 1.20 -31.22
N THR A 7 -8.99 0.80 -31.03
CA THR A 7 -8.62 -0.38 -30.25
C THR A 7 -8.87 -0.06 -28.77
N ASP A 8 -9.83 -0.77 -28.19
CA ASP A 8 -10.06 -0.85 -26.75
C ASP A 8 -8.87 -1.60 -26.11
N LEU A 9 -7.85 -0.83 -25.71
CA LEU A 9 -6.75 -1.28 -24.85
C LEU A 9 -7.06 -0.83 -23.43
N GLY A 10 -8.03 -1.48 -22.79
CA GLY A 10 -8.49 -1.09 -21.47
C GLY A 10 -9.29 -2.16 -20.75
N SER A 11 -9.04 -3.46 -20.99
CA SER A 11 -9.70 -4.51 -20.20
C SER A 11 -9.32 -4.39 -18.72
N ASN A 12 -10.22 -3.74 -17.99
CA ASN A 12 -10.08 -3.28 -16.62
C ASN A 12 -9.67 -4.46 -15.71
N LEU A 13 -8.45 -4.42 -15.16
CA LEU A 13 -7.99 -5.39 -14.17
C LEU A 13 -8.96 -5.49 -12.98
N GLN A 14 -9.69 -4.41 -12.65
CA GLN A 14 -10.74 -4.44 -11.62
C GLN A 14 -11.94 -5.31 -12.03
N ASP A 15 -12.40 -5.23 -13.28
CA ASP A 15 -13.48 -6.11 -13.79
C ASP A 15 -13.01 -7.56 -13.91
N ARG A 16 -11.76 -7.75 -14.35
CA ARG A 16 -11.15 -9.09 -14.41
C ARG A 16 -11.01 -9.71 -13.03
N TRP A 17 -10.81 -8.92 -11.97
CA TRP A 17 -10.79 -9.39 -10.59
C TRP A 17 -12.20 -9.63 -10.04
N ARG A 18 -13.15 -8.73 -10.32
CA ARG A 18 -14.57 -8.86 -9.91
C ARG A 18 -15.26 -10.09 -10.51
N HIS A 19 -14.85 -10.57 -11.69
CA HIS A 19 -15.48 -11.72 -12.37
C HIS A 19 -14.61 -12.99 -12.37
N ARG A 20 -13.48 -13.01 -11.64
CA ARG A 20 -12.58 -14.17 -11.59
C ARG A 20 -13.11 -15.29 -10.69
N GLN A 21 -12.89 -16.55 -11.09
CA GLN A 21 -13.07 -17.68 -10.18
C GLN A 21 -11.96 -17.73 -9.11
N PRO A 22 -12.24 -18.24 -7.90
CA PRO A 22 -11.29 -18.27 -6.80
C PRO A 22 -10.03 -19.11 -7.10
N LEU A 23 -8.85 -18.64 -6.71
CA LEU A 23 -7.59 -19.39 -6.82
C LEU A 23 -7.49 -20.54 -5.82
N LYS A 24 -6.95 -21.68 -6.30
CA LYS A 24 -6.62 -22.86 -5.48
C LYS A 24 -5.50 -22.62 -4.45
N SER A 25 -4.59 -21.68 -4.71
CA SER A 25 -3.49 -21.25 -3.81
C SER A 25 -3.21 -19.76 -4.01
N PRO A 26 -2.73 -19.01 -2.99
CA PRO A 26 -2.49 -17.59 -3.17
C PRO A 26 -1.36 -17.36 -4.18
N ALA A 27 -1.71 -16.87 -5.36
CA ALA A 27 -0.72 -16.47 -6.36
C ALA A 27 -0.10 -15.13 -5.96
N THR A 28 1.20 -14.97 -6.22
CA THR A 28 1.83 -13.66 -6.17
C THR A 28 1.33 -12.79 -7.31
N LEU A 29 1.22 -11.49 -7.06
CA LEU A 29 0.82 -10.49 -8.02
C LEU A 29 2.03 -9.60 -8.37
N SER A 30 2.04 -9.06 -9.58
CA SER A 30 3.11 -8.14 -10.00
C SER A 30 2.95 -6.80 -9.31
N VAL A 31 4.00 -6.36 -8.60
CA VAL A 31 4.06 -5.02 -8.02
C VAL A 31 4.12 -3.97 -9.14
N ARG A 32 3.25 -2.98 -9.06
CA ARG A 32 3.19 -1.81 -9.95
C ARG A 32 4.25 -0.82 -9.54
N LEU A 33 4.99 -0.35 -10.54
CA LEU A 33 6.09 0.59 -10.35
C LEU A 33 5.62 2.02 -10.58
N TYR A 34 6.37 2.97 -10.03
CA TYR A 34 6.14 4.39 -10.25
C TYR A 34 6.03 4.71 -11.75
N GLY A 35 5.02 5.51 -12.08
CA GLY A 35 4.59 5.79 -13.46
C GLY A 35 3.32 5.04 -13.87
N ASP A 36 2.94 3.97 -13.16
CA ASP A 36 1.63 3.33 -13.34
C ASP A 36 0.50 4.23 -12.76
N PRO A 37 -0.51 4.64 -13.56
CA PRO A 37 -1.58 5.53 -13.11
C PRO A 37 -2.37 5.02 -11.91
N VAL A 38 -2.46 3.70 -11.71
CA VAL A 38 -3.23 3.13 -10.58
C VAL A 38 -2.70 3.58 -9.22
N LEU A 39 -1.40 3.86 -9.12
CA LEU A 39 -0.75 4.33 -7.89
C LEU A 39 -1.11 5.76 -7.50
N ARG A 40 -1.74 6.52 -8.41
CA ARG A 40 -2.14 7.91 -8.22
C ARG A 40 -3.66 8.09 -8.06
N GLN A 41 -4.41 6.99 -8.06
CA GLN A 41 -5.87 7.02 -7.94
C GLN A 41 -6.29 6.68 -6.51
N PRO A 42 -7.18 7.47 -5.89
CA PRO A 42 -7.83 7.07 -4.64
C PRO A 42 -8.55 5.74 -4.83
N ALA A 43 -8.33 4.82 -3.89
CA ALA A 43 -8.87 3.48 -3.94
C ALA A 43 -10.35 3.44 -3.51
N THR A 44 -11.10 2.51 -4.09
CA THR A 44 -12.54 2.35 -3.79
C THR A 44 -12.74 1.61 -2.48
N ARG A 45 -13.69 2.05 -1.66
CA ARG A 45 -14.06 1.35 -0.41
C ARG A 45 -14.52 -0.08 -0.68
N VAL A 46 -14.21 -0.98 0.24
CA VAL A 46 -14.62 -2.39 0.23
C VAL A 46 -15.74 -2.64 1.24
N SER A 47 -16.46 -3.75 1.12
CA SER A 47 -17.52 -4.15 2.06
C SER A 47 -17.27 -5.57 2.60
N PRO A 48 -16.32 -5.74 3.55
CA PRO A 48 -16.10 -7.02 4.22
C PRO A 48 -17.30 -7.45 5.10
N PRO A 49 -17.52 -8.77 5.30
CA PRO A 49 -16.74 -9.87 4.75
C PRO A 49 -17.04 -10.13 3.27
N ASP A 50 -16.00 -10.44 2.50
CA ASP A 50 -16.11 -10.82 1.09
C ASP A 50 -15.05 -11.89 0.77
N GLU A 51 -15.44 -12.93 0.04
CA GLU A 51 -14.57 -14.05 -0.33
C GLU A 51 -13.45 -13.57 -1.26
N LYS A 52 -13.78 -12.70 -2.23
CA LYS A 52 -12.78 -12.13 -3.14
C LYS A 52 -11.81 -11.24 -2.40
N LEU A 53 -12.29 -10.39 -1.50
CA LEU A 53 -11.42 -9.59 -0.63
C LEU A 53 -10.48 -10.46 0.21
N SER A 54 -10.96 -11.59 0.71
CA SER A 54 -10.15 -12.55 1.48
C SER A 54 -9.08 -13.24 0.60
N GLU A 55 -9.40 -13.55 -0.65
CA GLU A 55 -8.42 -14.00 -1.64
C GLU A 55 -7.36 -12.91 -1.92
N LEU A 56 -7.79 -11.65 -2.05
CA LEU A 56 -6.91 -10.52 -2.31
C LEU A 56 -5.92 -10.35 -1.16
N ALA A 57 -6.42 -10.38 0.07
CA ALA A 57 -5.59 -10.31 1.27
C ALA A 57 -4.45 -11.34 1.25
N ARG A 58 -4.77 -12.61 0.92
CA ARG A 58 -3.75 -13.67 0.81
C ARG A 58 -2.76 -13.42 -0.33
N CYS A 59 -3.21 -12.92 -1.48
CA CYS A 59 -2.35 -12.55 -2.59
C CYS A 59 -1.41 -11.38 -2.24
N LEU A 60 -1.91 -10.36 -1.53
CA LEU A 60 -1.10 -9.23 -1.07
C LEU A 60 -0.03 -9.70 -0.08
N GLU A 61 -0.40 -10.53 0.88
CA GLU A 61 0.54 -11.09 1.85
C GLU A 61 1.63 -11.94 1.18
N ALA A 62 1.24 -12.83 0.25
CA ALA A 62 2.21 -13.62 -0.51
C ALA A 62 3.16 -12.74 -1.34
N THR A 63 2.62 -11.71 -2.00
CA THR A 63 3.39 -10.76 -2.80
C THR A 63 4.38 -9.96 -1.95
N MET A 64 3.91 -9.41 -0.82
CA MET A 64 4.72 -8.66 0.13
C MET A 64 5.88 -9.52 0.66
N ARG A 65 5.60 -10.79 1.03
CA ARG A 65 6.63 -11.71 1.53
C ARG A 65 7.70 -12.04 0.50
N VAL A 66 7.32 -12.29 -0.75
CA VAL A 66 8.26 -12.59 -1.84
C VAL A 66 9.11 -11.36 -2.19
N ALA A 67 8.52 -10.17 -2.11
CA ALA A 67 9.21 -8.90 -2.32
C ALA A 67 10.02 -8.43 -1.09
N ASP A 68 10.03 -9.21 -0.01
CA ASP A 68 10.64 -8.88 1.29
C ASP A 68 10.25 -7.49 1.84
N GLY A 69 8.98 -7.11 1.63
CA GLY A 69 8.40 -5.88 2.15
C GLY A 69 7.85 -6.03 3.57
N ILE A 70 7.60 -4.88 4.21
CA ILE A 70 6.99 -4.79 5.54
C ILE A 70 5.52 -4.30 5.51
N GLY A 71 5.05 -3.92 4.33
CA GLY A 71 3.68 -3.47 4.05
C GLY A 71 3.40 -3.54 2.55
N LEU A 72 2.11 -3.67 2.20
CA LEU A 72 1.65 -3.63 0.82
C LEU A 72 0.16 -3.26 0.74
N ALA A 73 -0.16 -2.31 -0.13
CA ALA A 73 -1.52 -1.88 -0.43
C ALA A 73 -2.02 -2.43 -1.78
N ALA A 74 -3.33 -2.69 -1.91
CA ALA A 74 -3.91 -3.23 -3.14
C ALA A 74 -3.60 -2.42 -4.42
N PRO A 75 -3.55 -1.07 -4.40
CA PRO A 75 -3.15 -0.30 -5.58
C PRO A 75 -1.75 -0.70 -6.10
N GLN A 76 -0.85 -1.12 -5.23
CA GLN A 76 0.50 -1.56 -5.61
C GLN A 76 0.52 -2.88 -6.37
N VAL A 77 -0.59 -3.62 -6.45
CA VAL A 77 -0.71 -4.80 -7.34
C VAL A 77 -1.70 -4.55 -8.49
N GLY A 78 -2.10 -3.28 -8.69
CA GLY A 78 -2.99 -2.86 -9.76
C GLY A 78 -4.48 -2.99 -9.43
N ILE A 79 -4.83 -3.16 -8.15
CA ILE A 79 -6.22 -3.32 -7.71
C ILE A 79 -6.59 -2.13 -6.83
N SER A 80 -7.43 -1.23 -7.35
CA SER A 80 -7.77 0.03 -6.67
C SER A 80 -8.88 -0.15 -5.61
N LEU A 81 -8.58 -0.91 -4.56
CA LEU A 81 -9.46 -1.19 -3.42
C LEU A 81 -8.81 -0.78 -2.09
N GLN A 82 -9.62 -0.32 -1.13
CA GLN A 82 -9.14 0.10 0.20
C GLN A 82 -8.87 -1.10 1.12
N ILE A 83 -7.82 -1.85 0.80
CA ILE A 83 -7.25 -2.91 1.63
C ILE A 83 -5.73 -2.86 1.53
N ALA A 84 -5.07 -2.98 2.68
CA ALA A 84 -3.62 -3.11 2.78
C ALA A 84 -3.26 -3.99 3.98
N LEU A 85 -1.99 -4.38 4.05
CA LEU A 85 -1.43 -5.03 5.22
C LEU A 85 -0.09 -4.43 5.64
N VAL A 86 0.25 -4.65 6.90
CA VAL A 86 1.59 -4.45 7.47
C VAL A 86 2.01 -5.72 8.21
N ASP A 87 3.28 -6.11 8.09
CA ASP A 87 3.88 -7.22 8.85
C ASP A 87 5.31 -6.86 9.25
N LEU A 88 5.48 -6.48 10.51
CA LEU A 88 6.78 -6.04 11.05
C LEU A 88 7.55 -7.16 11.76
N ARG A 89 7.09 -8.42 11.72
CA ARG A 89 7.68 -9.51 12.52
C ARG A 89 9.15 -9.79 12.19
N LYS A 90 9.56 -9.56 10.94
CA LYS A 90 10.96 -9.68 10.50
C LYS A 90 11.84 -8.47 10.86
N VAL A 91 11.25 -7.36 11.31
CA VAL A 91 12.02 -6.14 11.58
C VAL A 91 12.54 -6.18 13.02
N GLU A 92 13.85 -6.25 13.13
CA GLU A 92 14.55 -6.16 14.41
C GLU A 92 14.96 -4.71 14.72
N LYS A 93 15.16 -4.39 16.00
CA LYS A 93 15.82 -3.15 16.46
C LYS A 93 15.14 -1.83 16.04
N ARG A 94 13.84 -1.85 15.73
CA ARG A 94 13.02 -0.66 15.48
C ARG A 94 11.85 -0.60 16.47
N PRO A 95 11.76 0.45 17.32
CA PRO A 95 10.71 0.53 18.31
C PRO A 95 9.34 0.66 17.64
N SER A 96 8.37 -0.10 18.15
CA SER A 96 6.96 -0.03 17.77
C SER A 96 6.09 -0.26 19.00
N SER A 97 4.95 0.43 19.06
CA SER A 97 3.95 0.26 20.11
C SER A 97 2.58 0.12 19.50
N LEU A 98 1.72 -0.69 20.12
CA LEU A 98 0.32 -0.85 19.76
C LEU A 98 -0.53 -0.78 21.02
N GLU A 99 -1.64 -0.07 20.91
CA GLU A 99 -2.69 -0.03 21.91
C GLU A 99 -4.02 -0.35 21.24
N MET A 100 -4.81 -1.23 21.86
CA MET A 100 -6.16 -1.56 21.42
C MET A 100 -7.08 -1.58 22.65
N ALA A 101 -8.28 -1.03 22.52
CA ALA A 101 -9.23 -0.89 23.63
C ALA A 101 -8.61 -0.25 24.90
N GLY A 102 -7.73 0.75 24.73
CA GLY A 102 -7.09 1.47 25.83
C GLY A 102 -5.96 0.70 26.53
N LYS A 103 -5.55 -0.45 26.02
CA LYS A 103 -4.52 -1.31 26.63
C LYS A 103 -3.35 -1.52 25.69
N ALA A 104 -2.13 -1.49 26.22
CA ALA A 104 -0.94 -1.88 25.48
C ALA A 104 -1.07 -3.36 25.06
N VAL A 105 -0.83 -3.62 23.78
CA VAL A 105 -0.87 -4.97 23.19
C VAL A 105 0.48 -5.23 22.54
N ASP A 106 0.97 -6.47 22.63
CA ASP A 106 2.12 -6.87 21.84
C ASP A 106 1.74 -6.85 20.36
N TRP A 107 2.26 -5.88 19.62
CA TRP A 107 1.99 -5.69 18.20
C TRP A 107 2.36 -6.90 17.37
N ARG A 108 3.32 -7.74 17.80
CA ARG A 108 3.72 -8.95 17.05
C ARG A 108 2.60 -9.98 16.94
N THR A 109 1.74 -10.05 17.96
CA THR A 109 0.61 -10.98 18.01
C THR A 109 -0.52 -10.59 17.04
N GLN A 110 -0.48 -9.37 16.51
CA GLN A 110 -1.50 -8.82 15.61
C GLN A 110 -1.06 -8.86 14.14
N MET A 111 0.06 -9.53 13.83
CA MET A 111 0.66 -9.55 12.49
C MET A 111 0.42 -10.88 11.76
N PRO A 112 0.16 -10.86 10.43
CA PRO A 112 0.02 -9.67 9.59
C PRO A 112 -1.25 -8.88 9.93
N LEU A 113 -1.12 -7.56 10.01
CA LEU A 113 -2.24 -6.67 10.31
C LEU A 113 -2.89 -6.25 9.00
N PHE A 114 -4.04 -6.84 8.68
CA PHE A 114 -4.89 -6.42 7.57
C PHE A 114 -5.86 -5.34 8.01
N PHE A 115 -6.07 -4.34 7.16
CA PHE A 115 -7.03 -3.29 7.42
C PHE A 115 -7.74 -2.83 6.15
N CYS A 116 -9.07 -2.72 6.26
CA CYS A 116 -9.95 -2.26 5.20
C CYS A 116 -10.53 -0.88 5.56
N ASN A 117 -10.74 -0.05 4.54
CA ASN A 117 -11.34 1.29 4.68
C ASN A 117 -10.76 2.15 5.84
N PRO A 118 -9.42 2.23 5.99
CA PRO A 118 -8.82 2.87 7.16
C PRO A 118 -9.01 4.39 7.16
N VAL A 119 -9.16 4.96 8.35
CA VAL A 119 -9.13 6.40 8.61
C VAL A 119 -8.09 6.67 9.70
N ILE A 120 -7.09 7.50 9.40
CA ILE A 120 -6.02 7.85 10.33
C ILE A 120 -6.23 9.25 10.90
N THR A 121 -6.12 9.36 12.23
CA THR A 121 -5.95 10.63 12.94
C THR A 121 -4.48 10.78 13.35
N LEU A 122 -3.86 11.87 12.92
CA LEU A 122 -2.45 12.17 13.16
C LEU A 122 -2.25 12.91 14.49
N THR A 123 -1.19 12.56 15.22
CA THR A 123 -0.73 13.36 16.36
C THR A 123 0.22 14.47 15.93
N ARG A 124 0.41 15.48 16.79
CA ARG A 124 1.26 16.66 16.50
C ARG A 124 2.76 16.32 16.41
N LYS A 125 3.25 15.39 17.23
CA LYS A 125 4.68 15.06 17.28
C LYS A 125 5.06 14.27 16.03
N ARG A 126 6.05 14.75 15.29
CA ARG A 126 6.54 14.14 14.06
C ARG A 126 8.01 13.75 14.19
N GLU A 127 8.40 12.76 13.41
CA GLU A 127 9.80 12.35 13.22
C GLU A 127 10.13 12.27 11.74
N GLU A 128 11.38 12.55 11.42
CA GLU A 128 11.95 12.26 10.11
C GLU A 128 12.70 10.93 10.18
N ALA A 129 12.47 10.07 9.19
CA ALA A 129 13.25 8.86 8.99
C ALA A 129 13.20 8.48 7.52
N GLU A 130 14.17 7.68 7.10
CA GLU A 130 14.22 7.13 5.74
C GLU A 130 13.06 6.17 5.49
N GLU A 131 12.44 6.29 4.32
CA GLU A 131 11.45 5.37 3.78
C GLU A 131 11.92 4.85 2.42
N GLY A 132 11.51 3.61 2.12
CA GLY A 132 11.53 3.02 0.78
C GLY A 132 10.13 2.48 0.45
N CYS A 133 9.91 2.07 -0.80
CA CYS A 133 8.64 1.54 -1.25
C CYS A 133 8.85 0.47 -2.34
N LEU A 134 8.09 -0.62 -2.30
CA LEU A 134 8.17 -1.68 -3.32
C LEU A 134 7.83 -1.18 -4.74
N SER A 135 7.04 -0.11 -4.85
CA SER A 135 6.75 0.55 -6.13
C SER A 135 7.88 1.47 -6.63
N PHE A 136 8.93 1.66 -5.83
CA PHE A 136 10.09 2.50 -6.12
C PHE A 136 11.40 1.75 -5.85
N PRO A 137 11.76 0.76 -6.69
CA PRO A 137 12.96 -0.04 -6.48
C PRO A 137 14.21 0.83 -6.37
N ASN A 138 15.00 0.58 -5.31
CA ASN A 138 16.26 1.27 -5.01
C ASN A 138 16.15 2.80 -4.79
N VAL A 139 14.95 3.33 -4.54
CA VAL A 139 14.76 4.73 -4.17
C VAL A 139 14.39 4.83 -2.71
N TYR A 140 15.17 5.61 -1.98
CA TYR A 140 14.98 5.90 -0.56
C TYR A 140 15.03 7.39 -0.33
N GLY A 141 14.35 7.87 0.71
CA GLY A 141 14.42 9.27 1.08
C GLY A 141 13.78 9.54 2.44
N ALA A 142 14.23 10.61 3.09
CA ALA A 142 13.71 10.98 4.39
C ALA A 142 12.29 11.55 4.27
N VAL A 143 11.38 11.04 5.10
CA VAL A 143 9.97 11.44 5.13
C VAL A 143 9.55 11.77 6.56
N ARG A 144 8.85 12.90 6.72
CA ARG A 144 8.31 13.33 8.01
C ARG A 144 6.94 12.69 8.26
N ARG A 145 6.83 11.89 9.32
CA ARG A 145 5.60 11.18 9.73
C ARG A 145 5.21 11.53 11.15
N SER A 146 3.93 11.40 11.48
CA SER A 146 3.51 11.47 12.88
C SER A 146 4.06 10.26 13.64
N LEU A 147 4.64 10.51 14.81
CA LEU A 147 5.24 9.46 15.66
C LEU A 147 4.22 8.48 16.21
N ARG A 148 2.99 8.97 16.41
CA ARG A 148 1.84 8.21 16.85
C ARG A 148 0.64 8.55 15.99
N ILE A 149 -0.23 7.57 15.81
CA ILE A 149 -1.50 7.72 15.10
C ILE A 149 -2.60 6.99 15.88
N ARG A 150 -3.84 7.42 15.67
CA ARG A 150 -5.02 6.58 15.88
C ARG A 150 -5.53 6.16 14.51
N MET A 151 -5.92 4.89 14.37
CA MET A 151 -6.52 4.38 13.14
C MET A 151 -7.81 3.64 13.47
N ASP A 152 -8.89 4.04 12.79
CA ASP A 152 -10.16 3.31 12.78
C ASP A 152 -10.28 2.61 11.42
N TYR A 153 -10.67 1.34 11.40
CA TYR A 153 -10.69 0.49 10.20
C TYR A 153 -11.68 -0.67 10.34
N GLN A 154 -11.86 -1.46 9.29
CA GLN A 154 -12.55 -2.75 9.35
C GLN A 154 -11.57 -3.90 9.16
N ASP A 155 -11.71 -4.98 9.92
CA ASP A 155 -10.99 -6.22 9.63
C ASP A 155 -11.60 -6.96 8.42
N LEU A 156 -11.02 -8.11 8.05
CA LEU A 156 -11.51 -8.93 6.93
C LEU A 156 -12.91 -9.52 7.19
N GLN A 157 -13.36 -9.58 8.44
CA GLN A 157 -14.70 -9.99 8.83
C GLN A 157 -15.70 -8.83 8.85
N GLY A 158 -15.24 -7.61 8.56
CA GLY A 158 -16.04 -6.39 8.55
C GLY A 158 -16.28 -5.77 9.92
N ARG A 159 -15.67 -6.33 10.98
CA ARG A 159 -15.80 -5.81 12.34
C ARG A 159 -15.09 -4.45 12.42
N PRO A 160 -15.72 -3.44 13.03
CA PRO A 160 -15.07 -2.17 13.27
C PRO A 160 -13.95 -2.35 14.30
N MET A 161 -12.77 -1.86 13.95
CA MET A 161 -11.56 -1.95 14.76
C MET A 161 -10.99 -0.56 14.99
N SER A 162 -10.34 -0.38 16.14
CA SER A 162 -9.63 0.85 16.48
C SER A 162 -8.31 0.52 17.16
N LEU A 163 -7.26 1.23 16.79
CA LEU A 163 -5.95 1.10 17.40
C LEU A 163 -5.24 2.45 17.54
N GLN A 164 -4.28 2.50 18.46
CA GLN A 164 -3.23 3.51 18.45
C GLN A 164 -1.89 2.84 18.19
N ALA A 165 -1.12 3.38 17.26
CA ALA A 165 0.20 2.86 16.93
C ALA A 165 1.27 3.93 17.16
N GLY A 166 2.48 3.48 17.47
CA GLY A 166 3.66 4.34 17.59
C GLY A 166 4.90 3.74 16.93
N GLY A 167 5.88 4.59 16.65
CA GLY A 167 7.17 4.18 16.08
C GLY A 167 7.05 3.65 14.65
N LEU A 168 7.77 2.58 14.33
CA LEU A 168 7.77 2.02 12.97
C LEU A 168 6.37 1.55 12.52
N LEU A 169 5.57 0.98 13.41
CA LEU A 169 4.19 0.59 13.09
C LEU A 169 3.34 1.79 12.65
N ALA A 170 3.42 2.92 13.36
CA ALA A 170 2.71 4.13 12.96
C ALA A 170 3.15 4.63 11.59
N ARG A 171 4.46 4.57 11.29
CA ARG A 171 5.03 4.97 9.99
C ARG A 171 4.54 4.07 8.86
N ALA A 172 4.62 2.75 9.03
CA ALA A 172 4.18 1.78 8.02
C ALA A 172 2.68 1.95 7.73
N LEU A 173 1.85 2.08 8.76
CA LEU A 173 0.41 2.33 8.58
C LEU A 173 0.12 3.62 7.82
N GLN A 174 0.82 4.73 8.13
CA GLN A 174 0.68 5.98 7.37
C GLN A 174 1.09 5.80 5.90
N HIS A 175 2.15 5.05 5.62
CA HIS A 175 2.64 4.78 4.26
C HIS A 175 1.61 3.98 3.46
N GLU A 176 1.08 2.90 4.00
CA GLU A 176 0.10 2.08 3.30
C GLU A 176 -1.23 2.80 3.12
N VAL A 177 -1.68 3.59 4.10
CA VAL A 177 -2.90 4.40 3.95
C VAL A 177 -2.75 5.47 2.88
N ASP A 178 -1.57 6.08 2.72
CA ASP A 178 -1.31 7.00 1.62
C ASP A 178 -1.51 6.33 0.26
N HIS A 179 -1.03 5.10 0.08
CA HIS A 179 -1.23 4.35 -1.15
C HIS A 179 -2.73 4.17 -1.48
N LEU A 180 -3.57 3.94 -0.46
CA LEU A 180 -5.03 3.86 -0.65
C LEU A 180 -5.65 5.20 -1.06
N GLN A 181 -4.96 6.33 -0.85
CA GLN A 181 -5.39 7.67 -1.26
C GLN A 181 -4.69 8.16 -2.54
N GLY A 182 -3.88 7.33 -3.19
CA GLY A 182 -3.08 7.74 -4.36
C GLY A 182 -1.92 8.70 -4.02
N ILE A 183 -1.56 8.78 -2.74
CA ILE A 183 -0.43 9.55 -2.24
C ILE A 183 0.79 8.63 -2.15
N LEU A 184 1.95 9.12 -2.59
CA LEU A 184 3.21 8.37 -2.58
C LEU A 184 4.18 9.04 -1.60
N PHE A 185 5.12 8.27 -1.03
CA PHE A 185 6.05 8.80 -0.03
C PHE A 185 6.87 10.00 -0.52
N ILE A 186 7.17 10.06 -1.83
CA ILE A 186 7.84 11.20 -2.48
C ILE A 186 7.06 12.51 -2.41
N ASP A 187 5.73 12.46 -2.21
CA ASP A 187 4.90 13.65 -2.05
C ASP A 187 5.00 14.23 -0.64
N ARG A 188 5.57 13.48 0.31
CA ARG A 188 5.80 13.88 1.70
C ARG A 188 7.25 14.22 2.02
N MET A 189 8.13 14.17 1.03
CA MET A 189 9.52 14.59 1.16
C MET A 189 9.63 16.11 1.12
N GLU A 190 10.63 16.65 1.82
CA GLU A 190 11.02 18.05 1.66
C GLU A 190 11.53 18.29 0.21
N PRO A 191 11.34 19.50 -0.35
CA PRO A 191 11.65 19.80 -1.75
C PRO A 191 13.09 19.44 -2.16
N GLU A 192 14.06 19.66 -1.29
CA GLU A 192 15.47 19.42 -1.54
C GLU A 192 15.77 17.92 -1.70
N ILE A 193 15.17 17.09 -0.84
CA ILE A 193 15.28 15.63 -0.90
C ILE A 193 14.59 15.12 -2.17
N ARG A 194 13.41 15.64 -2.48
CA ARG A 194 12.70 15.27 -3.71
C ARG A 194 13.49 15.62 -4.96
N LYS A 195 14.19 16.76 -4.96
CA LYS A 195 15.05 17.20 -6.06
C LYS A 195 16.26 16.28 -6.24
N SER A 196 16.87 15.81 -5.15
CA SER A 196 18.05 14.93 -5.24
C SER A 196 17.73 13.56 -5.85
N ILE A 197 16.52 13.03 -5.60
CA ILE A 197 16.08 11.74 -6.18
C ILE A 197 15.36 11.86 -7.53
N ALA A 198 15.11 13.08 -8.01
CA ALA A 198 14.36 13.32 -9.24
C ALA A 198 14.89 12.59 -10.48
N PRO A 199 16.22 12.46 -10.70
CA PRO A 199 16.74 11.68 -11.83
C PRO A 199 16.30 10.21 -11.78
N SER A 200 16.42 9.55 -10.63
CA SER A 200 15.99 8.16 -10.44
C SER A 200 14.48 7.99 -10.63
N LEU A 201 13.68 8.97 -10.19
CA LEU A 201 12.23 8.96 -10.40
C LEU A 201 11.86 9.09 -11.89
N LEU A 202 12.58 9.93 -12.63
CA LEU A 202 12.36 10.12 -14.06
C LEU A 202 12.68 8.84 -14.84
N GLU A 203 13.84 8.23 -14.56
CA GLU A 203 14.26 6.97 -15.17
C GLU A 203 13.25 5.83 -14.90
N LEU A 204 12.80 5.70 -13.65
CA LEU A 204 11.83 4.70 -13.26
C LEU A 204 10.50 4.91 -14.00
N MET A 205 10.01 6.15 -14.06
CA MET A 205 8.76 6.49 -14.76
C MET A 205 8.85 6.18 -16.27
N GLN A 206 9.95 6.57 -16.92
CA GLN A 206 10.17 6.32 -18.35
C GLN A 206 10.23 4.82 -18.66
N THR A 207 10.91 4.05 -17.81
CA THR A 207 11.00 2.59 -17.93
C THR A 207 9.62 1.94 -17.81
N THR A 208 8.83 2.34 -16.81
CA THR A 208 7.47 1.84 -16.60
C THR A 208 6.56 2.15 -17.79
N GLN A 209 6.58 3.39 -18.28
CA GLN A 209 5.76 3.82 -19.42
C GLN A 209 6.17 3.16 -20.74
N SER A 210 7.46 2.90 -20.94
CA SER A 210 7.95 2.22 -22.14
C SER A 210 7.49 0.77 -22.17
N LYS A 211 7.57 0.06 -21.03
CA LYS A 211 7.03 -1.30 -20.89
C LYS A 211 5.52 -1.36 -21.12
N ALA A 212 4.78 -0.38 -20.62
CA ALA A 212 3.33 -0.30 -20.80
C ALA A 212 2.90 -0.05 -22.26
N LYS A 213 3.74 0.58 -23.10
CA LYS A 213 3.48 0.78 -24.53
C LYS A 213 3.87 -0.41 -25.41
N ALA A 214 4.74 -1.29 -24.90
CA ALA A 214 5.29 -2.41 -25.64
C ALA A 214 4.49 -3.72 -25.49
N GLY A 215 3.56 -3.78 -24.53
CA GLY A 215 2.63 -4.91 -24.31
C GLY A 215 1.20 -4.52 -24.61
#